data_AF-A0A946EW87-F1
#
_entry.id   AF-A0A946EW87-F1
#
_cell.length_a   1.000
_cell.length_b   1.000
_cell.length_c   1.000
_cell.angle_alpha   90.00
_cell.angle_beta   90.00
_cell.angle_gamma   90.00
#
_symmetry.space_group_name_H-M   'P 1'
#
loop_
_entity.id
_entity.type
_entity.pdbx_description
1 polymer ?
#
loop_
_entity_poly.entity_id
_entity_poly.type
_entity_poly.pdbx_seq_one_letter_code
_entity_poly.pdbx_strand_id
1 'polypeptide(L)'
;MNTLNNFSGLGHWLPRASLAATFLYHGFPKFMMAQGMADMPVIAVYMLAMMEVGGAILILWGGLGPDWATRIAGLLMAVPMVGAIGMVHAQNGWNSVNMSPDMPGKGMEFQVLILAIALFFAVKGNGANEANA
;
A
#
# COMPACT_ATOMS: atom_id res chain seq x y z
N MET A 1 0.56 -0.83 30.75
CA MET A 1 0.39 0.18 29.69
C MET A 1 1.63 1.06 29.53
N ASN A 2 2.25 1.55 30.61
CA ASN A 2 3.46 2.39 30.56
C ASN A 2 4.59 1.81 29.68
N THR A 3 4.84 0.49 29.74
CA THR A 3 5.85 -0.16 28.90
C THR A 3 5.56 -0.07 27.40
N LEU A 4 4.28 -0.16 26.98
CA LEU A 4 3.91 -0.05 25.56
C LEU A 4 3.97 1.41 25.07
N ASN A 5 3.63 2.37 25.94
CA ASN A 5 3.73 3.80 25.62
C ASN A 5 5.18 4.21 25.32
N ASN A 6 6.17 3.59 25.95
CA ASN A 6 7.58 3.83 25.64
C ASN A 6 7.96 3.52 24.18
N PHE A 7 7.15 2.71 23.47
CA PHE A 7 7.36 2.34 22.07
C PHE A 7 6.39 3.00 21.10
N SER A 8 5.44 3.83 21.57
CA SER A 8 4.38 4.36 20.69
C SER A 8 4.94 5.21 19.55
N GLY A 9 6.03 5.94 19.79
CA GLY A 9 6.72 6.71 18.75
C GLY A 9 7.37 5.87 17.65
N LEU A 10 7.46 4.54 17.81
CA LEU A 10 7.94 3.61 16.79
C LEU A 10 6.80 2.84 16.11
N GLY A 11 5.57 2.91 16.64
CA GLY A 11 4.44 2.10 16.19
C GLY A 11 4.09 2.33 14.72
N HIS A 12 4.32 3.54 14.21
CA HIS A 12 4.10 3.88 12.81
C HIS A 12 4.94 3.06 11.82
N TRP A 13 6.07 2.47 12.25
CA TRP A 13 6.89 1.64 11.36
C TRP A 13 6.21 0.34 10.96
N LEU A 14 5.32 -0.19 11.79
CA LEU A 14 4.61 -1.44 11.49
C LEU A 14 3.81 -1.33 10.18
N PRO A 15 2.87 -0.37 10.02
CA PRO A 15 2.15 -0.22 8.77
C PRO A 15 3.05 0.27 7.62
N ARG A 16 4.06 1.13 7.88
CA ARG A 16 4.97 1.60 6.80
C ARG A 16 5.77 0.46 6.18
N ALA A 17 6.37 -0.40 7.02
CA ALA A 17 7.15 -1.54 6.57
C ALA A 17 6.28 -2.55 5.83
N SER A 18 5.08 -2.84 6.36
CA SER A 18 4.13 -3.73 5.70
C SER A 18 3.69 -3.20 4.34
N LEU A 19 3.31 -1.91 4.25
CA LEU A 19 2.95 -1.28 2.97
C LEU A 19 4.12 -1.33 1.99
N ALA A 20 5.31 -0.89 2.41
CA ALA A 20 6.48 -0.87 1.54
C ALA A 20 6.82 -2.27 1.00
N ALA A 21 6.82 -3.30 1.86
CA ALA A 21 7.06 -4.68 1.44
C ALA A 21 6.04 -5.15 0.39
N THR A 22 4.75 -4.94 0.64
CA THR A 22 3.67 -5.31 -0.29
C THR A 22 3.84 -4.61 -1.64
N PHE A 23 4.01 -3.29 -1.63
CA PHE A 23 4.09 -2.51 -2.87
C PHE A 23 5.40 -2.75 -3.65
N LEU A 24 6.53 -3.01 -2.98
CA LEU A 24 7.76 -3.43 -3.64
C LEU A 24 7.60 -4.81 -4.28
N TYR A 25 7.03 -5.77 -3.55
CA TYR A 25 6.82 -7.13 -4.04
C TYR A 25 5.90 -7.17 -5.27
N HIS A 26 4.82 -6.39 -5.26
CA HIS A 26 3.88 -6.35 -6.38
C HIS A 26 4.30 -5.41 -7.51
N GLY A 27 4.99 -4.30 -7.20
CA GLY A 27 5.34 -3.27 -8.18
C GLY A 27 6.63 -3.54 -8.92
N PHE A 28 7.67 -4.04 -8.25
CA PHE A 28 8.97 -4.25 -8.89
C PHE A 28 8.92 -5.22 -10.09
N PRO A 29 8.21 -6.37 -10.03
CA PRO A 29 8.12 -7.27 -11.18
C PRO A 29 7.45 -6.65 -12.42
N LYS A 30 6.61 -5.61 -12.25
CA LYS A 30 5.91 -4.96 -13.37
C LYS A 30 6.87 -4.29 -14.35
N PHE A 31 8.05 -3.85 -13.90
CA PHE A 31 9.07 -3.32 -14.80
C PHE A 31 9.62 -4.37 -15.78
N MET A 32 9.67 -5.64 -15.36
CA MET A 32 10.18 -6.75 -16.18
C MET A 32 9.06 -7.37 -17.04
N MET A 33 7.83 -7.32 -16.55
CA MET A 33 6.67 -8.01 -17.13
C MET A 33 5.74 -7.08 -17.92
N ALA A 34 6.11 -5.81 -18.13
CA ALA A 34 5.21 -4.79 -18.68
C ALA A 34 4.62 -5.15 -20.04
N GLN A 35 5.40 -5.84 -20.90
CA GLN A 35 4.96 -6.29 -22.22
C GLN A 35 4.03 -7.52 -22.17
N GLY A 36 4.07 -8.29 -21.07
CA GLY A 36 3.26 -9.49 -20.87
C GLY A 36 1.90 -9.26 -20.24
N MET A 37 1.60 -8.03 -19.78
CA MET A 37 0.29 -7.65 -19.26
C MET A 37 -0.63 -7.23 -20.41
N ALA A 38 -1.15 -8.23 -21.15
CA ALA A 38 -1.83 -8.07 -22.44
C ALA A 38 -3.01 -7.07 -22.46
N ASP A 39 -3.64 -6.81 -21.31
CA ASP A 39 -4.85 -5.99 -21.21
C ASP A 39 -4.60 -4.52 -20.84
N MET A 40 -3.34 -4.09 -20.66
CA MET A 40 -3.00 -2.71 -20.33
C MET A 40 -1.97 -2.11 -21.29
N PRO A 41 -2.12 -0.84 -21.70
CA PRO A 41 -1.06 -0.13 -22.41
C PRO A 41 0.24 -0.19 -21.61
N VAL A 42 1.36 -0.55 -22.26
CA VAL A 42 2.68 -0.71 -21.62
C VAL A 42 3.06 0.52 -20.78
N ILE A 43 2.76 1.72 -21.27
CA ILE A 43 3.01 2.97 -20.54
C ILE A 43 2.22 3.04 -19.22
N ALA A 44 0.97 2.60 -19.20
CA ALA A 44 0.14 2.57 -18.00
C ALA A 44 0.70 1.57 -16.97
N VAL A 45 1.25 0.44 -17.43
CA VAL A 45 1.91 -0.55 -16.54
C VAL A 45 3.16 0.05 -15.90
N TYR A 46 3.98 0.77 -16.66
CA TYR A 46 5.14 1.46 -16.09
C TYR A 46 4.75 2.58 -15.13
N MET A 47 3.72 3.37 -15.44
CA MET A 47 3.21 4.37 -14.51
C MET A 47 2.73 3.72 -13.21
N LEU A 48 1.97 2.63 -13.29
CA LEU A 48 1.55 1.84 -12.15
C LEU A 48 2.74 1.35 -11.32
N ALA A 49 3.74 0.74 -11.96
CA ALA A 49 4.95 0.26 -11.30
C ALA A 49 5.72 1.39 -10.58
N MET A 50 5.83 2.56 -11.22
CA MET A 50 6.46 3.75 -10.63
C MET A 50 5.70 4.27 -9.42
N MET A 51 4.37 4.27 -9.46
CA MET A 51 3.54 4.68 -8.32
C MET A 51 3.70 3.72 -7.14
N GLU A 52 3.68 2.41 -7.40
CA GLU A 52 3.82 1.39 -6.36
C GLU A 52 5.21 1.42 -5.73
N VAL A 53 6.27 1.37 -6.53
CA VAL A 53 7.66 1.36 -6.03
C VAL A 53 8.04 2.73 -5.45
N GLY A 54 7.69 3.82 -6.14
CA GLY A 54 7.92 5.18 -5.66
C GLY A 54 7.19 5.46 -4.35
N GLY A 55 5.92 5.07 -4.25
CA GLY A 55 5.16 5.13 -3.01
C GLY A 55 5.83 4.34 -1.88
N ALA A 56 6.28 3.12 -2.16
CA ALA A 56 6.97 2.28 -1.17
C ALA A 56 8.30 2.88 -0.66
N ILE A 57 9.08 3.49 -1.53
CA ILE A 57 10.31 4.18 -1.11
C ILE A 57 9.97 5.44 -0.30
N LEU A 58 9.01 6.24 -0.78
CA LEU A 58 8.61 7.47 -0.12
C LEU A 58 7.98 7.22 1.26
N ILE A 59 7.23 6.13 1.47
CA ILE A 59 6.62 5.87 2.78
C ILE A 59 7.68 5.51 3.83
N LEU A 60 8.78 4.87 3.42
CA LEU A 60 9.92 4.59 4.30
C LEU A 60 10.72 5.86 4.56
N TRP A 61 11.06 6.62 3.51
CA TRP A 61 11.81 7.86 3.66
C TRP A 61 11.04 8.89 4.51
N GLY A 62 9.74 9.06 4.27
CA GLY A 62 8.88 9.94 5.06
C GLY A 62 8.80 9.56 6.53
N GLY A 63 9.01 8.29 6.88
CA GLY A 63 9.06 7.83 8.27
C GLY A 63 10.22 8.40 9.08
N LEU A 64 11.34 8.73 8.43
CA LEU A 64 12.51 9.39 9.04
C LEU A 64 12.69 10.84 8.58
N GLY A 65 11.89 11.27 7.60
CA GLY A 65 12.13 12.47 6.81
C GLY A 65 10.94 13.43 6.81
N PRO A 66 10.72 14.14 5.69
CA PRO A 66 9.73 15.21 5.66
C PRO A 66 8.29 14.67 5.58
N ASP A 67 7.35 15.42 6.18
CA ASP A 67 5.92 15.10 6.22
C ASP A 67 5.30 14.89 4.83
N TRP A 68 5.69 15.72 3.86
CA TRP A 68 5.17 15.64 2.50
C TRP A 68 5.44 14.28 1.85
N ALA A 69 6.59 13.64 2.17
CA ALA A 69 6.95 12.36 1.57
C ALA A 69 5.98 11.26 2.04
N THR A 70 5.60 11.26 3.31
CA THR A 70 4.57 10.37 3.86
C THR A 70 3.21 10.58 3.18
N ARG A 71 2.81 11.84 2.97
CA ARG A 71 1.52 12.15 2.35
C ARG A 71 1.46 11.74 0.90
N ILE A 72 2.48 12.10 0.12
CA ILE A 72 2.58 11.73 -1.29
C ILE A 72 2.65 10.21 -1.43
N ALA A 73 3.41 9.51 -0.58
CA ALA A 73 3.43 8.05 -0.59
C ALA A 73 2.04 7.44 -0.40
N GLY A 74 1.28 7.93 0.59
CA GLY A 74 -0.10 7.49 0.83
C GLY A 74 -1.00 7.69 -0.40
N LEU A 75 -0.91 8.84 -1.07
CA LEU A 75 -1.66 9.11 -2.29
C LEU A 75 -1.25 8.20 -3.45
N LEU A 76 0.05 8.02 -3.68
CA LEU A 76 0.58 7.16 -4.74
C LEU A 76 0.19 5.69 -4.54
N MET A 77 0.09 5.23 -3.29
CA MET A 77 -0.39 3.88 -2.96
C MET A 77 -1.91 3.75 -3.02
N ALA A 78 -2.67 4.81 -2.75
CA ALA A 78 -4.12 4.77 -2.77
C ALA A 78 -4.69 4.58 -4.19
N VAL A 79 -4.12 5.27 -5.19
CA VAL A 79 -4.57 5.17 -6.59
C VAL A 79 -4.56 3.73 -7.14
N PRO A 80 -3.46 2.97 -7.09
CA PRO A 80 -3.44 1.59 -7.57
C PRO A 80 -4.35 0.66 -6.77
N MET A 81 -4.59 0.94 -5.48
CA MET A 81 -5.57 0.18 -4.69
C MET A 81 -7.00 0.42 -5.15
N VAL A 82 -7.38 1.67 -5.42
CA VAL A 82 -8.70 1.99 -6.00
C VAL A 82 -8.90 1.25 -7.32
N GLY A 83 -7.88 1.26 -8.20
CA GLY A 83 -7.90 0.51 -9.45
C GLY A 83 -8.03 -0.99 -9.25
N ALA A 84 -7.18 -1.59 -8.41
CA ALA A 84 -7.18 -3.03 -8.15
C ALA A 84 -8.50 -3.50 -7.50
N ILE A 85 -9.07 -2.71 -6.58
CA ILE A 85 -10.37 -3.02 -5.97
C ILE A 85 -11.45 -3.01 -7.04
N GLY A 86 -11.55 -1.93 -7.82
CA GLY A 86 -12.62 -1.77 -8.81
C GLY A 86 -12.54 -2.77 -9.97
N MET A 87 -11.34 -3.16 -10.39
CA MET A 87 -11.14 -3.98 -11.58
C MET A 87 -10.92 -5.47 -11.28
N VAL A 88 -10.35 -5.80 -10.12
CA VAL A 88 -9.90 -7.17 -9.83
C VAL A 88 -10.62 -7.77 -8.65
N HIS A 89 -10.69 -7.06 -7.52
CA HIS A 89 -11.05 -7.68 -6.24
C HIS A 89 -12.54 -7.59 -5.89
N ALA A 90 -13.21 -6.47 -6.14
CA ALA A 90 -14.59 -6.25 -5.70
C ALA A 90 -15.57 -7.27 -6.28
N GLN A 91 -15.36 -7.70 -7.53
CA GLN A 91 -16.18 -8.72 -8.20
C GLN A 91 -16.10 -10.11 -7.53
N ASN A 92 -15.08 -10.37 -6.70
CA ASN A 92 -14.93 -11.62 -5.96
C ASN A 92 -15.49 -11.55 -4.52
N GLY A 93 -16.14 -10.44 -4.16
CA GLY A 93 -16.70 -10.21 -2.83
C GLY A 93 -15.65 -9.81 -1.78
N TRP A 94 -16.03 -9.90 -0.50
CA TRP A 94 -15.21 -9.42 0.62
C TRP A 94 -14.06 -10.37 0.98
N ASN A 95 -14.34 -11.66 1.12
CA ASN A 95 -13.43 -12.65 1.73
C ASN A 95 -12.16 -12.89 0.90
N SER A 96 -10.99 -12.58 1.49
CA SER A 96 -9.67 -12.81 0.86
C SER A 96 -8.94 -14.06 1.37
N VAL A 97 -9.55 -14.81 2.28
CA VAL A 97 -8.90 -15.90 3.04
C VAL A 97 -9.34 -17.28 2.56
N ASN A 98 -10.54 -17.40 1.99
CA ASN A 98 -11.00 -18.65 1.41
C ASN A 98 -10.19 -18.95 0.15
N MET A 99 -9.39 -20.02 0.17
CA MET A 99 -8.49 -20.46 -0.90
C MET A 99 -8.95 -21.86 -1.35
N SER A 100 -10.03 -21.90 -2.12
CA SER A 100 -10.52 -23.11 -2.79
C SER A 100 -10.42 -22.95 -4.32
N PRO A 101 -10.51 -24.03 -5.11
CA PRO A 101 -10.50 -23.92 -6.57
C PRO A 101 -11.55 -22.93 -7.12
N ASP A 102 -12.71 -22.84 -6.46
CA ASP A 102 -13.82 -21.97 -6.87
C ASP A 102 -13.74 -20.56 -6.25
N MET A 103 -12.94 -20.38 -5.20
CA MET A 103 -12.74 -19.09 -4.50
C MET A 103 -11.24 -18.93 -4.21
N PRO A 104 -10.45 -18.33 -5.11
CA PRO A 104 -8.98 -18.34 -5.02
C PRO A 104 -8.39 -17.25 -4.10
N GLY A 105 -9.11 -16.85 -3.04
CA GLY A 105 -8.62 -15.82 -2.11
C GLY A 105 -8.49 -14.42 -2.72
N LYS A 106 -9.32 -14.10 -3.72
CA LYS A 106 -9.25 -12.83 -4.48
C LYS A 106 -10.24 -11.76 -4.02
N GLY A 107 -10.84 -11.90 -2.84
CA GLY A 107 -11.69 -10.86 -2.27
C GLY A 107 -10.96 -9.54 -2.02
N MET A 108 -11.69 -8.54 -1.55
CA MET A 108 -11.18 -7.17 -1.40
C MET A 108 -10.81 -6.75 0.03
N GLU A 109 -11.02 -7.60 1.04
CA GLU A 109 -10.75 -7.31 2.45
C GLU A 109 -9.36 -6.69 2.69
N PHE A 110 -8.30 -7.31 2.17
CA PHE A 110 -6.94 -6.81 2.38
C PHE A 110 -6.63 -5.55 1.57
N GLN A 111 -7.16 -5.44 0.34
CA GLN A 111 -6.96 -4.27 -0.51
C GLN A 111 -7.65 -3.04 0.09
N VAL A 112 -8.83 -3.23 0.68
CA VAL A 112 -9.54 -2.17 1.41
C VAL A 112 -8.75 -1.75 2.66
N LEU A 113 -8.17 -2.69 3.41
CA LEU A 113 -7.31 -2.37 4.54
C LEU A 113 -6.06 -1.58 4.10
N ILE A 114 -5.39 -2.03 3.04
CA ILE A 114 -4.22 -1.35 2.46
C ILE A 114 -4.60 0.08 2.03
N LEU A 115 -5.72 0.26 1.33
CA LEU A 115 -6.23 1.56 0.93
C LEU A 115 -6.50 2.46 2.15
N ALA A 116 -7.14 1.93 3.19
CA ALA A 116 -7.43 2.70 4.40
C ALA A 116 -6.14 3.18 5.09
N ILE A 117 -5.11 2.34 5.19
CA ILE A 117 -3.81 2.72 5.78
C ILE A 117 -3.07 3.73 4.89
N ALA A 118 -3.10 3.55 3.57
CA ALA A 118 -2.52 4.50 2.63
C ALA A 118 -3.17 5.90 2.76
N LEU A 119 -4.50 5.95 2.82
CA LEU A 119 -5.26 7.17 3.06
C LEU A 119 -5.01 7.76 4.44
N PHE A 120 -4.85 6.92 5.47
CA PHE A 120 -4.46 7.38 6.81
C PHE A 120 -3.13 8.15 6.75
N PHE A 121 -2.10 7.63 6.07
CA PHE A 121 -0.84 8.35 5.91
C PHE A 121 -0.95 9.60 5.02
N ALA A 122 -1.80 9.56 3.97
CA ALA A 122 -2.08 10.73 3.14
C ALA A 122 -2.68 11.88 3.97
N VAL A 123 -3.62 11.58 4.88
CA VAL A 123 -4.34 12.57 5.69
C VAL A 123 -3.57 12.97 6.94
N LYS A 124 -2.99 12.02 7.68
CA LYS A 124 -2.31 12.28 8.95
C LYS A 124 -0.86 12.73 8.78
N GLY A 125 -0.18 12.29 7.72
CA GLY A 125 1.25 12.56 7.52
C GLY A 125 2.12 11.99 8.66
N ASN A 126 3.17 12.72 9.04
CA ASN A 126 4.10 12.38 10.12
C ASN A 126 3.56 12.63 11.52
N GLY A 127 2.36 13.19 11.67
CA GLY A 127 1.67 13.17 12.96
C GLY A 127 1.39 11.74 13.46
N ALA A 128 1.49 10.73 12.58
CA ALA A 128 1.46 9.32 12.97
C ALA A 128 2.70 8.87 13.74
N ASN A 129 3.79 9.66 13.71
CA ASN A 129 5.05 9.33 14.38
C ASN A 129 5.10 9.82 15.85
N GLU A 130 4.09 10.57 16.29
CA GLU A 130 4.02 11.14 17.64
C GLU A 130 3.92 10.02 18.69
N ALA A 131 4.72 10.13 19.75
CA ALA A 131 4.57 9.28 20.92
C ALA A 131 3.38 9.73 21.77
N ASN A 132 2.71 8.78 22.44
CA ASN A 132 1.71 9.09 23.44
C ASN A 132 2.38 9.84 24.60
N ALA A 133 1.78 10.95 25.03
CA ALA A 133 2.18 11.70 26.22
C ALA A 133 1.83 10.93 27.51
#